data_AF-A0A554MDA8-F1
#
_entry.id   AF-A0A554MDA8-F1
#
_cell.length_a   1.000
_cell.length_b   1.000
_cell.length_c   1.000
_cell.angle_alpha   90.00
_cell.angle_beta   90.00
_cell.angle_gamma   90.00
#
_symmetry.space_group_name_H-M   'P 1'
#
loop_
_entity.id
_entity.type
_entity.pdbx_description
1 polymer ?
#
loop_
_entity_poly.entity_id
_entity_poly.type
_entity_poly.pdbx_seq_one_letter_code
_entity_poly.pdbx_strand_id
1 'polypeptide(L)'
;MAKFNEYLKTNFEEFALISFIVLYWAYSLHSTLNIGFRHLMPTLPLIYILCAGAIKKWLAPAKIKTVLLSVIIIWLAYGTISASPFFLSRFNELFGGTYGGYKYVTDSNFDWGQDLKRLKTFIEENKIDKIAIDYFGGGSLKYYLGDKTESWWSSRGNPKEEGINWIAISTNTIQGALGKTAPGFMRNPQDEYPWLENLYVPFGRAGTSIFIYKL
;
A
#
# COMPACT_ATOMS: atom_id res chain seq x y z
N MET A 1 -34.35 26.35 18.67
CA MET A 1 -33.20 26.94 19.39
C MET A 1 -32.98 26.37 20.78
N ALA A 2 -33.99 26.30 21.67
CA ALA A 2 -33.82 25.82 23.06
C ALA A 2 -33.15 24.42 23.17
N LYS A 3 -33.64 23.42 22.44
CA LYS A 3 -33.07 22.06 22.42
C LYS A 3 -31.64 21.98 21.89
N PHE A 4 -31.27 22.86 20.95
CA PHE A 4 -29.91 22.91 20.40
C PHE A 4 -28.93 23.53 21.40
N ASN A 5 -29.33 24.63 22.04
CA ASN A 5 -28.52 25.26 23.09
C ASN A 5 -28.34 24.33 24.30
N GLU A 6 -29.35 23.53 24.64
CA GLU A 6 -29.26 22.51 25.68
C GLU A 6 -28.29 21.37 25.31
N TYR A 7 -28.34 20.89 24.06
CA TYR A 7 -27.39 19.91 23.55
C TYR A 7 -25.95 20.45 23.59
N LEU A 8 -25.71 21.68 23.13
CA LEU A 8 -24.38 22.30 23.16
C LEU A 8 -23.81 22.43 24.57
N LYS A 9 -24.66 22.70 25.57
CA LYS A 9 -24.23 22.78 26.97
C LYS A 9 -23.89 21.42 27.58
N THR A 10 -24.53 20.35 27.10
CA THR A 10 -24.41 19.00 27.67
C THR A 10 -23.43 18.09 26.94
N ASN A 11 -23.13 18.38 25.66
CA ASN A 11 -22.29 17.56 24.79
C ASN A 11 -21.28 18.42 24.01
N PHE A 12 -20.75 19.47 24.64
CA PHE A 12 -19.86 20.43 23.99
C PHE A 12 -18.65 19.75 23.35
N GLU A 13 -18.04 18.78 24.03
CA GLU A 13 -16.86 18.06 23.57
C GLU A 13 -17.16 17.25 22.30
N GLU A 14 -18.27 16.50 22.29
CA GLU A 14 -18.72 15.73 21.14
C GLU A 14 -19.00 16.66 19.94
N PHE A 15 -19.71 17.75 20.18
CA PHE A 15 -19.98 18.77 19.17
C PHE A 15 -18.69 19.39 18.60
N ALA A 16 -17.73 19.76 19.46
CA ALA A 16 -16.48 20.37 19.04
C ALA A 16 -15.63 19.42 18.18
N LEU A 17 -15.51 18.16 18.60
CA LEU A 17 -14.78 17.12 17.86
C LEU A 17 -15.42 16.85 16.50
N ILE A 18 -16.73 16.65 16.45
CA ILE A 18 -17.47 16.42 15.19
C ILE A 18 -17.35 17.64 14.28
N SER A 19 -17.50 18.85 14.82
CA SER A 19 -17.37 20.08 14.04
C SER A 19 -15.99 20.21 13.41
N PHE A 20 -14.91 19.92 14.17
CA PHE A 20 -13.56 19.92 13.61
C PHE A 20 -13.42 18.90 12.47
N ILE A 21 -13.88 17.66 12.67
CA ILE A 21 -13.80 16.60 11.66
C ILE A 21 -14.53 17.05 10.38
N VAL A 22 -15.78 17.51 10.50
CA VAL A 22 -16.61 17.93 9.37
C VAL A 22 -15.99 19.11 8.62
N LEU A 23 -15.55 20.15 9.34
CA LEU A 23 -14.91 21.31 8.72
C LEU A 23 -13.60 20.94 8.02
N TYR A 24 -12.77 20.11 8.66
CA TYR A 24 -11.52 19.63 8.08
C TYR A 24 -11.76 18.78 6.84
N TRP A 25 -12.75 17.88 6.87
CA TRP A 25 -13.11 17.05 5.73
C TRP A 25 -13.68 17.88 4.58
N ALA A 26 -14.57 18.84 4.89
CA ALA A 26 -15.08 19.78 3.89
C ALA A 26 -13.94 20.54 3.21
N TYR A 27 -12.99 21.09 3.97
CA TYR A 27 -11.80 21.72 3.40
C TYR A 27 -10.97 20.74 2.55
N SER A 28 -10.73 19.54 3.08
CA SER A 28 -9.92 18.50 2.41
C SER A 28 -10.51 18.06 1.08
N LEU A 29 -11.84 17.99 0.95
CA LEU A 29 -12.54 17.63 -0.28
C LEU A 29 -12.44 18.70 -1.38
N HIS A 30 -12.18 19.96 -1.01
CA HIS A 30 -11.94 21.06 -1.95
C HIS A 30 -10.45 21.27 -2.26
N SER A 31 -9.55 20.54 -1.59
CA SER A 31 -8.12 20.64 -1.82
C SER A 31 -7.74 20.05 -3.18
N THR A 32 -6.82 20.71 -3.89
CA THR A 32 -6.24 20.20 -5.15
C THR A 32 -5.21 19.10 -4.92
N LEU A 33 -4.72 18.93 -3.69
CA LEU A 33 -3.78 17.88 -3.34
C LEU A 33 -4.51 16.53 -3.29
N ASN A 34 -4.00 15.53 -4.00
CA ASN A 34 -4.62 14.20 -4.08
C ASN A 34 -3.66 13.13 -3.61
N ILE A 35 -3.44 13.05 -2.29
CA ILE A 35 -2.66 11.97 -1.64
C ILE A 35 -3.59 10.98 -0.90
N GLY A 36 -4.84 10.88 -1.36
CA GLY A 36 -5.85 9.97 -0.87
C GLY A 36 -6.19 10.16 0.61
N PHE A 37 -6.41 9.04 1.32
CA PHE A 37 -6.82 9.03 2.73
C PHE A 37 -5.82 9.73 3.68
N ARG A 38 -4.56 9.93 3.26
CA ARG A 38 -3.55 10.62 4.07
C ARG A 38 -3.96 12.05 4.42
N HIS A 39 -4.80 12.68 3.60
CA HIS A 39 -5.42 13.97 3.92
C HIS A 39 -6.19 13.95 5.23
N LEU A 40 -6.90 12.86 5.50
CA LEU A 40 -7.84 12.76 6.61
C LEU A 40 -7.18 12.23 7.89
N MET A 41 -5.91 11.79 7.84
CA MET A 41 -5.18 11.28 8.99
C MET A 41 -5.21 12.19 10.23
N PRO A 42 -5.12 13.53 10.11
CA PRO A 42 -5.22 14.41 11.28
C PRO A 42 -6.54 14.30 12.05
N THR A 43 -7.61 13.81 11.43
CA THR A 43 -8.91 13.61 12.07
C THR A 43 -9.04 12.29 12.81
N LEU A 44 -8.15 11.32 12.56
CA LEU A 44 -8.23 9.97 13.14
C LEU A 44 -8.23 9.96 14.68
N PRO A 45 -7.36 10.70 15.40
CA PRO A 45 -7.40 10.69 16.85
C PRO A 45 -8.75 11.13 17.42
N LEU A 46 -9.39 12.12 16.78
CA LEU A 46 -10.69 12.63 17.22
C LEU A 46 -11.80 11.61 16.97
N ILE A 47 -11.75 10.95 15.81
CA ILE A 47 -12.66 9.84 15.48
C ILE A 47 -12.50 8.71 16.50
N TYR A 48 -11.27 8.35 16.89
CA TYR A 48 -11.04 7.30 17.87
C TYR A 48 -11.61 7.64 19.25
N ILE A 49 -11.51 8.89 19.70
CA ILE A 49 -12.12 9.36 20.96
C ILE A 49 -13.65 9.21 20.89
N LEU A 50 -14.27 9.69 19.80
CA LEU A 50 -15.72 9.59 19.59
C LEU A 50 -16.18 8.12 19.54
N CYS A 51 -15.46 7.28 18.78
CA CYS A 51 -15.75 5.85 18.69
C CYS A 51 -15.61 5.16 20.05
N ALA A 52 -14.59 5.46 20.84
CA ALA A 52 -14.42 4.89 22.18
C ALA A 52 -15.59 5.25 23.10
N GLY A 53 -16.04 6.51 23.07
CA GLY A 53 -17.22 6.97 23.81
C GLY A 53 -18.50 6.25 23.37
N ALA A 54 -18.70 6.09 22.07
CA ALA A 54 -19.85 5.39 21.49
C ALA A 54 -19.84 3.88 21.84
N ILE A 55 -18.69 3.22 21.71
CA ILE A 55 -18.50 1.80 22.05
C ILE A 55 -18.80 1.58 23.53
N LYS A 56 -18.31 2.45 24.43
CA LYS A 56 -18.61 2.35 25.88
C LYS A 56 -20.11 2.38 26.15
N LYS A 57 -20.85 3.30 25.52
CA LYS A 57 -22.32 3.38 25.63
C LYS A 57 -23.00 2.14 25.04
N TRP A 58 -22.48 1.61 23.93
CA TRP A 58 -23.04 0.45 23.23
C TRP A 58 -22.88 -0.87 24.00
N LEU A 59 -21.77 -1.07 24.71
CA LEU A 59 -21.45 -2.33 25.40
C LEU A 59 -22.39 -2.65 26.57
N ALA A 60 -23.02 -1.66 27.21
CA ALA A 60 -23.91 -1.89 28.34
C ALA A 60 -25.32 -2.35 27.88
N PRO A 61 -25.91 -3.44 28.43
CA PRO A 61 -25.39 -4.43 29.38
C PRO A 61 -25.09 -5.81 28.75
N ALA A 62 -24.95 -5.91 27.42
CA ALA A 62 -25.00 -7.20 26.73
C ALA A 62 -23.62 -7.86 26.55
N LYS A 63 -23.39 -9.01 27.21
CA LYS A 63 -22.14 -9.81 27.13
C LYS A 63 -21.72 -10.17 25.69
N ILE A 64 -22.68 -10.40 24.79
CA ILE A 64 -22.39 -10.71 23.39
C ILE A 64 -21.64 -9.58 22.68
N LYS A 65 -21.93 -8.31 23.00
CA LYS A 65 -21.26 -7.16 22.40
C LYS A 65 -19.79 -7.09 22.81
N THR A 66 -19.49 -7.44 24.06
CA THR A 66 -18.11 -7.55 24.56
C THR A 66 -17.37 -8.67 23.87
N VAL A 67 -17.98 -9.84 23.67
CA VAL A 67 -17.37 -10.96 22.93
C VAL A 67 -17.05 -10.53 21.50
N LEU A 68 -18.00 -9.90 20.81
CA LEU A 68 -17.79 -9.39 19.45
C LEU A 68 -16.64 -8.38 19.39
N LEU A 69 -16.58 -7.43 20.33
CA LEU A 69 -15.47 -6.48 20.41
C LEU A 69 -14.13 -7.18 20.64
N SER A 70 -14.07 -8.14 21.56
CA SER A 70 -12.86 -8.92 21.81
C SER A 70 -12.40 -9.68 20.58
N VAL A 71 -13.32 -10.29 19.82
CA VAL A 71 -13.00 -10.96 18.55
C VAL A 71 -12.40 -9.98 17.55
N ILE A 72 -12.97 -8.78 17.40
CA ILE A 72 -12.45 -7.73 16.50
C ILE A 72 -11.03 -7.30 16.92
N ILE A 73 -10.81 -7.08 18.22
CA ILE A 73 -9.49 -6.67 18.75
C ILE A 73 -8.45 -7.77 18.52
N ILE A 74 -8.79 -9.03 18.82
CA ILE A 74 -7.90 -10.18 18.59
C ILE A 74 -7.60 -10.33 17.10
N TRP A 75 -8.60 -10.19 16.24
CA TRP A 75 -8.41 -10.25 14.79
C TRP A 75 -7.48 -9.14 14.30
N LEU A 76 -7.65 -7.90 14.79
CA LEU A 76 -6.76 -6.79 14.44
C LEU A 76 -5.32 -7.03 14.94
N ALA A 77 -5.15 -7.49 16.18
CA ALA A 77 -3.85 -7.78 16.75
C ALA A 77 -3.14 -8.90 15.98
N TYR A 78 -3.86 -9.99 15.68
CA TYR A 78 -3.35 -11.09 14.87
C TYR A 78 -2.99 -10.63 13.45
N GLY A 79 -3.85 -9.84 12.81
CA GLY A 79 -3.60 -9.29 11.48
C GLY A 79 -2.33 -8.42 11.44
N THR A 80 -2.10 -7.61 12.47
CA THR A 80 -0.88 -6.79 12.58
C THR A 80 0.36 -7.64 12.85
N ILE A 81 0.30 -8.60 13.77
CA ILE A 81 1.45 -9.47 14.09
C ILE A 81 1.83 -10.33 12.90
N SER A 82 0.84 -10.95 12.25
CA SER A 82 1.04 -11.79 11.07
C SER A 82 1.52 -11.01 9.84
N ALA A 83 1.32 -9.69 9.82
CA ALA A 83 1.86 -8.84 8.76
C ALA A 83 3.38 -8.65 8.87
N SER A 84 4.00 -8.89 10.02
CA SER A 84 5.45 -8.71 10.18
C SER A 84 6.23 -9.63 9.22
N PRO A 85 7.27 -9.14 8.52
CA PRO A 85 7.82 -7.78 8.53
C PRO A 85 7.26 -6.84 7.42
N PHE A 86 6.18 -7.22 6.77
CA PHE A 86 5.57 -6.59 5.59
C PHE A 86 4.36 -5.70 5.92
N PHE A 87 4.50 -4.83 6.92
CA PHE A 87 3.39 -4.00 7.41
C PHE A 87 2.78 -3.11 6.32
N LEU A 88 3.63 -2.56 5.44
CA LEU A 88 3.15 -1.72 4.34
C LEU A 88 2.24 -2.50 3.38
N SER A 89 2.61 -3.74 3.08
CA SER A 89 1.89 -4.61 2.14
C SER A 89 0.69 -5.33 2.74
N ARG A 90 0.31 -5.03 4.00
CA ARG A 90 -0.79 -5.75 4.66
C ARG A 90 -2.15 -5.38 4.08
N PHE A 91 -2.81 -6.36 3.48
CA PHE A 91 -4.20 -6.28 3.01
C PHE A 91 -5.08 -7.29 3.73
N ASN A 92 -6.38 -6.99 3.84
CA ASN A 92 -7.33 -7.91 4.44
C ASN A 92 -7.35 -9.25 3.68
N GLU A 93 -7.64 -10.32 4.40
CA GLU A 93 -7.60 -11.70 3.90
C GLU A 93 -8.56 -11.88 2.72
N LEU A 94 -9.72 -11.19 2.75
CA LEU A 94 -10.70 -11.16 1.65
C LEU A 94 -10.13 -10.60 0.34
N PHE A 95 -9.06 -9.80 0.41
CA PHE A 95 -8.40 -9.18 -0.74
C PHE A 95 -6.98 -9.75 -0.94
N GLY A 96 -6.79 -11.03 -0.62
CA GLY A 96 -5.57 -11.77 -0.91
C GLY A 96 -4.42 -11.58 0.08
N GLY A 97 -4.67 -10.90 1.21
CA GLY A 97 -3.69 -10.79 2.28
C GLY A 97 -2.42 -10.03 1.88
N THR A 98 -1.39 -10.17 2.71
CA THR A 98 -0.08 -9.51 2.56
C THR A 98 0.60 -9.73 1.20
N TYR A 99 0.32 -10.84 0.52
CA TYR A 99 0.95 -11.18 -0.77
C TYR A 99 0.07 -10.89 -1.98
N GLY A 100 -1.25 -10.74 -1.80
CA GLY A 100 -2.21 -10.52 -2.89
C GLY A 100 -2.64 -9.07 -3.09
N GLY A 101 -2.37 -8.19 -2.12
CA GLY A 101 -2.83 -6.79 -2.13
C GLY A 101 -2.46 -5.98 -3.37
N TYR A 102 -1.29 -6.26 -3.97
CA TYR A 102 -0.82 -5.59 -5.19
C TYR A 102 -1.78 -5.66 -6.39
N LYS A 103 -2.75 -6.58 -6.38
CA LYS A 103 -3.75 -6.72 -7.46
C LYS A 103 -4.85 -5.67 -7.40
N TYR A 104 -4.98 -4.97 -6.27
CA TYR A 104 -6.06 -4.02 -6.02
C TYR A 104 -5.57 -2.60 -6.04
N VAL A 105 -4.52 -2.32 -5.25
CA VAL A 105 -3.90 -1.02 -5.19
C VAL A 105 -2.41 -1.17 -4.91
N THR A 106 -1.60 -0.47 -5.68
CA THR A 106 -0.13 -0.41 -5.51
C THR A 106 0.39 1.01 -5.42
N ASP A 107 -0.48 2.01 -5.62
CA ASP A 107 -0.11 3.41 -5.57
C ASP A 107 0.33 3.81 -4.16
N SER A 108 1.65 3.84 -3.95
CA SER A 108 2.28 4.33 -2.73
C SER A 108 1.62 3.76 -1.44
N ASN A 109 1.15 2.52 -1.47
CA ASN A 109 0.45 1.91 -0.33
C ASN A 109 0.84 0.45 -0.12
N PHE A 110 1.02 -0.31 -1.19
CA PHE A 110 1.53 -1.67 -1.14
C PHE A 110 3.03 -1.75 -1.46
N ASP A 111 3.49 -0.92 -2.40
CA ASP A 111 4.86 -0.90 -2.88
C ASP A 111 5.38 0.54 -2.87
N TRP A 112 6.35 0.78 -2.00
CA TRP A 112 7.12 2.02 -1.92
C TRP A 112 8.63 1.72 -2.02
N GLY A 113 8.97 0.56 -2.59
CA GLY A 113 10.34 0.08 -2.70
C GLY A 113 10.95 -0.46 -1.40
N GLN A 114 10.11 -0.86 -0.43
CA GLN A 114 10.54 -1.37 0.88
C GLN A 114 11.39 -2.65 0.81
N ASP A 115 11.24 -3.45 -0.25
CA ASP A 115 11.88 -4.77 -0.37
C ASP A 115 13.25 -4.74 -1.05
N LEU A 116 13.87 -3.56 -1.25
CA LEU A 116 15.19 -3.45 -1.91
C LEU A 116 16.29 -4.29 -1.23
N LYS A 117 16.32 -4.33 0.11
CA LYS A 117 17.25 -5.20 0.84
C LYS A 117 16.95 -6.69 0.67
N ARG A 118 15.67 -7.06 0.49
CA ARG A 118 15.28 -8.45 0.24
C ARG A 118 15.63 -8.87 -1.18
N LEU A 119 15.60 -7.93 -2.12
CA LEU A 119 16.11 -8.16 -3.47
C LEU A 119 17.61 -8.49 -3.44
N LYS A 120 18.39 -7.78 -2.61
CA LYS A 120 19.80 -8.13 -2.37
C LYS A 120 19.97 -9.59 -1.94
N THR A 121 19.24 -10.00 -0.90
CA THR A 121 19.28 -11.38 -0.40
C THR A 121 18.93 -12.38 -1.49
N PHE A 122 17.87 -12.11 -2.26
CA PHE A 122 17.48 -12.96 -3.38
C PHE A 122 18.59 -13.11 -4.43
N ILE A 123 19.24 -11.99 -4.82
CA ILE A 123 20.34 -11.98 -5.80
C ILE A 123 21.51 -12.84 -5.30
N GLU A 124 21.88 -12.70 -4.03
CA GLU A 124 22.98 -13.43 -3.41
C GLU A 124 22.70 -14.94 -3.30
N GLU A 125 21.51 -15.31 -2.81
CA GLU A 125 21.09 -16.71 -2.65
C GLU A 125 20.98 -17.44 -4.00
N ASN A 126 20.51 -16.76 -5.04
CA ASN A 126 20.38 -17.32 -6.38
C ASN A 126 21.65 -17.17 -7.23
N LYS A 127 22.73 -16.60 -6.67
CA LYS A 127 24.02 -16.37 -7.35
C LYS A 127 23.85 -15.65 -8.69
N ILE A 128 23.02 -14.60 -8.69
CA ILE A 128 22.77 -13.80 -9.90
C ILE A 128 23.96 -12.85 -10.10
N ASP A 129 24.65 -12.98 -11.23
CA ASP A 129 25.84 -12.18 -11.54
C ASP A 129 25.51 -10.78 -12.05
N LYS A 130 24.42 -10.64 -12.81
CA LYS A 130 23.92 -9.35 -13.32
C LYS A 130 22.40 -9.36 -13.45
N ILE A 131 21.75 -8.27 -13.04
CA ILE A 131 20.29 -8.12 -13.07
C ILE A 131 19.88 -6.69 -13.44
N ALA A 132 18.89 -6.59 -14.33
CA ALA A 132 18.21 -5.34 -14.64
C ALA A 132 17.16 -5.05 -13.57
N ILE A 133 16.96 -3.79 -13.18
CA ILE A 133 16.03 -3.44 -12.12
C ILE A 133 15.20 -2.22 -12.51
N ASP A 134 13.90 -2.43 -12.61
CA ASP A 134 12.88 -1.40 -12.71
C ASP A 134 12.24 -1.19 -11.32
N TYR A 135 12.75 -0.18 -10.61
CA TYR A 135 12.52 0.02 -9.20
C TYR A 135 11.72 1.30 -8.94
N PHE A 136 10.58 1.16 -8.25
CA PHE A 136 9.71 2.28 -7.93
C PHE A 136 10.24 3.16 -6.77
N GLY A 137 10.97 2.58 -5.83
CA GLY A 137 11.40 3.31 -4.63
C GLY A 137 12.53 4.32 -4.87
N GLY A 138 12.78 5.16 -3.87
CA GLY A 138 13.85 6.17 -3.90
C GLY A 138 15.24 5.70 -3.44
N GLY A 139 15.39 4.40 -3.11
CA GLY A 139 16.67 3.83 -2.67
C GLY A 139 17.70 3.71 -3.80
N SER A 140 18.98 4.00 -3.50
CA SER A 140 20.07 3.87 -4.48
C SER A 140 20.42 2.39 -4.75
N LEU A 141 20.16 1.92 -5.97
CA LEU A 141 20.48 0.54 -6.38
C LEU A 141 21.96 0.23 -6.17
N LYS A 142 22.86 1.11 -6.63
CA LYS A 142 24.31 0.92 -6.50
C LYS A 142 24.76 0.82 -5.03
N TYR A 143 24.19 1.63 -4.14
CA TYR A 143 24.55 1.59 -2.72
C TYR A 143 24.10 0.27 -2.05
N TYR A 144 22.87 -0.18 -2.32
CA TYR A 144 22.32 -1.35 -1.65
C TYR A 144 22.74 -2.68 -2.29
N LEU A 145 22.87 -2.71 -3.61
CA LEU A 145 23.03 -3.94 -4.41
C LEU A 145 24.37 -4.04 -5.14
N GLY A 146 25.15 -2.94 -5.20
CA GLY A 146 26.45 -2.91 -5.86
C GLY A 146 26.39 -2.90 -7.38
N ASP A 147 27.54 -3.18 -8.01
CA ASP A 147 27.75 -3.04 -9.46
C ASP A 147 27.14 -4.19 -10.30
N LYS A 148 26.50 -5.17 -9.66
CA LYS A 148 25.77 -6.26 -10.33
C LYS A 148 24.41 -5.82 -10.89
N THR A 149 24.03 -4.57 -10.66
CA THR A 149 22.69 -4.08 -10.95
C THR A 149 22.70 -2.95 -11.95
N GLU A 150 21.74 -3.00 -12.87
CA GLU A 150 21.56 -2.02 -13.93
C GLU A 150 20.15 -1.44 -13.79
N SER A 151 20.01 -0.11 -13.77
CA SER A 151 18.69 0.52 -13.78
C SER A 151 18.01 0.28 -15.13
N TRP A 152 16.74 -0.08 -15.11
CA TRP A 152 16.01 -0.47 -16.32
C TRP A 152 14.59 0.11 -16.34
N TRP A 153 14.00 0.12 -17.53
CA TRP A 153 12.60 0.44 -17.77
C TRP A 153 12.12 -0.29 -19.03
N SER A 154 10.81 -0.53 -19.15
CA SER A 154 10.24 -1.36 -20.23
C SER A 154 10.68 -0.93 -21.64
N SER A 155 10.59 0.36 -21.96
CA SER A 155 10.88 0.89 -23.29
C SER A 155 12.38 0.95 -23.65
N ARG A 156 13.28 0.58 -22.73
CA ARG A 156 14.69 0.30 -23.04
C ARG A 156 14.85 -0.98 -23.87
N GLY A 157 13.85 -1.86 -23.88
CA GLY A 157 13.89 -3.14 -24.58
C GLY A 157 14.27 -4.30 -23.66
N ASN A 158 14.50 -5.47 -24.25
CA ASN A 158 14.77 -6.70 -23.51
C ASN A 158 16.21 -6.70 -22.97
N PRO A 159 16.42 -6.76 -21.63
CA PRO A 159 17.77 -6.79 -21.04
C PRO A 159 18.67 -7.91 -21.56
N LYS A 160 18.08 -8.99 -22.08
CA LYS A 160 18.82 -10.12 -22.67
C LYS A 160 19.66 -9.71 -23.87
N GLU A 161 19.25 -8.67 -24.60
CA GLU A 161 20.01 -8.11 -25.73
C GLU A 161 21.31 -7.44 -25.27
N GLU A 162 21.37 -6.97 -24.02
CA GLU A 162 22.58 -6.44 -23.37
C GLU A 162 23.29 -7.49 -22.49
N GLY A 163 22.97 -8.77 -22.67
CA GLY A 163 23.58 -9.89 -21.93
C GLY A 163 23.12 -10.02 -20.48
N ILE A 164 21.99 -9.42 -20.10
CA ILE A 164 21.41 -9.50 -18.76
C ILE A 164 20.25 -10.50 -18.77
N ASN A 165 20.39 -11.64 -18.09
CA ASN A 165 19.40 -12.74 -18.11
C ASN A 165 18.32 -12.65 -17.03
N TRP A 166 18.30 -11.57 -16.26
CA TRP A 166 17.38 -11.39 -15.13
C TRP A 166 16.84 -9.97 -15.11
N ILE A 167 15.56 -9.82 -14.75
CA ILE A 167 14.99 -8.53 -14.40
C ILE A 167 14.18 -8.60 -13.10
N ALA A 168 14.33 -7.59 -12.26
CA ALA A 168 13.48 -7.34 -11.11
C ALA A 168 12.60 -6.11 -11.40
N ILE A 169 11.29 -6.24 -11.18
CA ILE A 169 10.30 -5.20 -11.48
C ILE A 169 9.43 -4.98 -10.25
N SER A 170 9.26 -3.73 -9.85
CA SER A 170 8.37 -3.35 -8.75
C SER A 170 6.92 -3.61 -9.14
N THR A 171 6.12 -4.15 -8.21
CA THR A 171 4.69 -4.41 -8.43
C THR A 171 3.93 -3.13 -8.74
N ASN A 172 4.37 -1.97 -8.22
CA ASN A 172 3.86 -0.67 -8.62
C ASN A 172 4.01 -0.44 -10.13
N THR A 173 5.22 -0.61 -10.67
CA THR A 173 5.49 -0.41 -12.10
C THR A 173 4.66 -1.35 -12.97
N ILE A 174 4.53 -2.62 -12.59
CA ILE A 174 3.71 -3.60 -13.32
C ILE A 174 2.24 -3.17 -13.37
N GLN A 175 1.68 -2.72 -12.25
CA GLN A 175 0.28 -2.25 -12.23
C GLN A 175 0.11 -0.97 -13.05
N GLY A 176 1.10 -0.07 -13.05
CA GLY A 176 1.09 1.11 -13.91
C GLY A 176 1.13 0.77 -15.39
N ALA A 177 1.93 -0.23 -15.76
CA ALA A 177 2.11 -0.72 -17.12
C ALA A 177 0.90 -1.49 -17.65
N LEU A 178 0.15 -2.18 -16.80
CA LEU A 178 -1.00 -3.02 -17.21
C LEU A 178 -2.37 -2.47 -16.80
N GLY A 179 -2.40 -1.39 -16.04
CA GLY A 179 -3.64 -0.78 -15.55
C GLY A 179 -4.52 -0.30 -16.70
N LYS A 180 -5.84 -0.30 -16.48
CA LYS A 180 -6.79 0.28 -17.45
C LYS A 180 -6.49 1.77 -17.61
N THR A 181 -6.38 2.22 -18.85
CA THR A 181 -6.15 3.63 -19.16
C THR A 181 -7.41 4.46 -18.93
N ALA A 182 -7.23 5.72 -18.55
CA ALA A 182 -8.33 6.68 -18.51
C ALA A 182 -8.76 7.08 -19.94
N PRO A 183 -10.01 7.50 -20.16
CA PRO A 183 -10.43 8.03 -21.47
C PRO A 183 -9.49 9.15 -21.95
N GLY A 184 -8.99 9.02 -23.19
CA GLY A 184 -8.04 9.98 -23.78
C GLY A 184 -6.58 9.78 -23.38
N PHE A 185 -6.27 8.86 -22.45
CA PHE A 185 -4.88 8.48 -22.14
C PHE A 185 -4.45 7.31 -23.03
N MET A 186 -3.45 7.53 -23.87
CA MET A 186 -2.82 6.49 -24.68
C MET A 186 -1.48 6.11 -24.05
N ARG A 187 -1.32 4.82 -23.71
CA ARG A 187 -0.05 4.25 -23.27
C ARG A 187 0.72 3.73 -24.49
N ASN A 188 2.02 3.96 -24.54
CA ASN A 188 2.84 3.37 -25.60
C ASN A 188 3.01 1.87 -25.34
N PRO A 189 2.85 0.99 -26.36
CA PRO A 189 3.02 -0.45 -26.18
C PRO A 189 4.41 -0.84 -25.62
N GLN A 190 5.44 -0.04 -25.89
CA GLN A 190 6.80 -0.26 -25.38
C GLN A 190 6.91 -0.08 -23.87
N ASP A 191 5.95 0.58 -23.22
CA ASP A 191 5.93 0.77 -21.77
C ASP A 191 5.25 -0.41 -21.02
N GLU A 192 4.73 -1.41 -21.75
CA GLU A 192 3.95 -2.55 -21.22
C GLU A 192 4.74 -3.88 -21.12
N TYR A 193 6.07 -3.83 -21.12
CA TYR A 193 7.01 -4.97 -21.16
C TYR A 193 6.66 -6.00 -22.23
N PRO A 194 6.51 -5.60 -23.52
CA PRO A 194 6.04 -6.49 -24.58
C PRO A 194 6.96 -7.69 -24.84
N TRP A 195 8.21 -7.61 -24.38
CA TRP A 195 9.23 -8.64 -24.50
C TRP A 195 9.22 -9.66 -23.35
N LEU A 196 8.35 -9.50 -22.35
CA LEU A 196 8.19 -10.43 -21.23
C LEU A 196 6.89 -11.22 -21.39
N GLU A 197 6.97 -12.55 -21.50
CA GLU A 197 5.81 -13.41 -21.83
C GLU A 197 4.65 -13.28 -20.83
N ASN A 198 4.93 -13.22 -19.52
CA ASN A 198 3.89 -13.10 -18.49
C ASN A 198 4.36 -12.37 -17.23
N LEU A 199 3.88 -11.13 -17.06
CA LEU A 199 4.18 -10.27 -15.90
C LEU A 199 3.61 -10.78 -14.57
N TYR A 200 2.65 -11.72 -14.55
CA TYR A 200 2.09 -12.23 -13.28
C TYR A 200 2.60 -13.61 -12.89
N VAL A 201 3.54 -14.17 -13.64
CA VAL A 201 4.20 -15.45 -13.34
C VAL A 201 5.71 -15.22 -13.20
N PRO A 202 6.16 -14.57 -12.11
CA PRO A 202 7.58 -14.36 -11.88
C PRO A 202 8.27 -15.67 -11.47
N PHE A 203 9.59 -15.74 -11.74
CA PHE A 203 10.44 -16.80 -11.20
C PHE A 203 10.50 -16.75 -9.67
N GLY A 204 10.55 -15.54 -9.11
CA GLY A 204 10.57 -15.32 -7.67
C GLY A 204 10.06 -13.94 -7.29
N ARG A 205 9.95 -13.70 -5.99
CA ARG A 205 9.54 -12.41 -5.44
C ARG A 205 10.43 -12.05 -4.27
N ALA A 206 11.03 -10.87 -4.31
CA ALA A 206 11.70 -10.30 -3.15
C ALA A 206 10.66 -9.65 -2.23
N GLY A 207 10.47 -10.27 -1.07
CA GLY A 207 9.47 -9.85 -0.09
C GLY A 207 8.06 -9.88 -0.67
N THR A 208 7.44 -8.72 -0.72
CA THR A 208 6.08 -8.52 -1.20
C THR A 208 6.02 -7.59 -2.40
N SER A 209 7.02 -6.80 -2.72
CA SER A 209 6.84 -5.70 -3.69
C SER A 209 7.63 -5.84 -4.98
N ILE A 210 8.57 -6.79 -5.09
CA ILE A 210 9.44 -6.87 -6.27
C ILE A 210 9.34 -8.27 -6.90
N PHE A 211 8.85 -8.33 -8.13
CA PHE A 211 8.82 -9.55 -8.95
C PHE A 211 10.11 -9.73 -9.71
N ILE A 212 10.56 -10.97 -9.85
CA ILE A 212 11.86 -11.31 -10.41
C ILE A 212 11.65 -12.35 -11.50
N TYR A 213 12.18 -12.09 -12.68
CA TYR A 213 12.01 -12.92 -13.88
C TYR A 213 13.36 -13.33 -14.42
N LYS A 214 13.37 -14.53 -15.01
CA LYS A 214 14.46 -15.04 -15.82
C LYS A 214 14.07 -14.85 -17.29
N LEU A 215 14.98 -14.29 -18.08
CA LEU A 215 14.77 -13.90 -19.49
C LEU A 215 15.29 -14.95 -20.49
#